data_AF-A0A1X7UI78-F1
#
_entry.id   AF-A0A1X7UI78-F1
#
_cell.length_a   1.000
_cell.length_b   1.000
_cell.length_c   1.000
_cell.angle_alpha   90.00
_cell.angle_beta   90.00
_cell.angle_gamma   90.00
#
_symmetry.space_group_name_H-M   'P 1'
#
loop_
_entity.id
_entity.type
_entity.pdbx_description
1 polymer ?
#
loop_
_entity_poly.entity_id
_entity_poly.type
_entity_poly.pdbx_seq_one_letter_code
_entity_poly.pdbx_strand_id
1 'polypeptide(L)' 'KEFTPVKYFSIDRVFRSETLDATHLAEFHQIEGVVADYNLTLGDLMGVLYAFFSKMVINLH' A
#
# COMPACT_ATOMS: atom_id res chain seq x y z
N LYS A 1 7.04 -25.95 -8.32
CA LYS A 1 5.74 -25.24 -8.25
C LYS A 1 5.83 -24.13 -9.28
N GLU A 2 4.93 -24.11 -10.27
CA GLU A 2 4.94 -23.04 -11.28
C GLU A 2 4.57 -21.71 -10.63
N PHE A 3 5.12 -20.61 -11.15
CA PHE A 3 4.76 -19.27 -10.70
C PHE A 3 3.29 -19.00 -11.05
N THR A 4 2.57 -18.40 -10.12
CA THR A 4 1.22 -17.88 -10.33
C THR A 4 1.23 -16.42 -9.95
N PRO A 5 0.74 -15.51 -10.80
CA PRO A 5 0.63 -14.10 -10.47
C PRO A 5 -0.18 -13.88 -9.19
N VAL A 6 0.25 -12.95 -8.34
CA VAL A 6 -0.37 -12.70 -7.04
C VAL A 6 -0.52 -11.21 -6.76
N LYS A 7 -1.55 -10.89 -5.98
CA LYS A 7 -1.82 -9.57 -5.42
C LYS A 7 -2.10 -9.73 -3.95
N TYR A 8 -1.30 -9.11 -3.10
CA TYR A 8 -1.48 -9.13 -1.66
C TYR A 8 -1.66 -7.70 -1.13
N PHE A 9 -2.40 -7.58 -0.04
CA PHE A 9 -2.54 -6.35 0.71
C PHE A 9 -2.46 -6.67 2.21
N SER A 10 -1.97 -5.72 3.00
CA SER A 10 -1.94 -5.80 4.45
C SER A 10 -2.25 -4.43 5.05
N ILE A 11 -2.86 -4.47 6.23
CA ILE A 11 -3.04 -3.31 7.10
C ILE A 11 -2.56 -3.77 8.46
N ASP A 12 -1.48 -3.19 8.94
CA ASP A 12 -0.86 -3.63 10.19
C ASP A 12 -0.37 -2.44 11.02
N ARG A 13 -0.21 -2.69 12.32
CA ARG A 13 0.36 -1.72 13.26
C ARG A 13 1.87 -1.80 13.20
N VAL A 14 2.49 -0.66 12.91
CA VAL A 14 3.94 -0.52 12.85
C VAL A 14 4.40 0.32 14.02
N PHE A 15 5.48 -0.12 14.66
CA PHE A 15 6.18 0.64 15.69
C PHE A 15 7.46 1.20 15.10
N ARG A 16 7.68 2.51 15.22
CA ARG A 16 8.94 3.15 14.83
C ARG A 16 9.63 3.69 16.05
N SER A 17 10.89 3.30 16.23
CA SER A 17 11.78 3.86 17.25
C SER A 17 12.31 5.21 16.78
N GLU A 18 11.43 6.20 16.62
CA GLU A 18 11.79 7.58 16.35
C GLU A 18 11.91 8.35 17.68
N THR A 19 12.83 9.32 17.75
CA THR A 19 12.91 10.25 18.86
C THR A 19 11.56 10.96 18.94
N LEU A 20 10.81 10.80 20.04
CA LEU A 20 9.51 11.43 20.28
C LEU A 20 9.60 12.94 20.05
N ASP A 21 9.36 13.40 18.83
CA ASP A 21 9.02 14.79 18.56
C ASP A 21 7.50 14.94 18.65
N ALA A 22 7.03 16.17 18.86
CA ALA A 22 5.63 16.47 19.16
C ALA A 22 4.63 16.11 18.03
N THR A 23 5.09 15.58 16.89
CA THR A 23 4.26 15.23 15.72
C THR A 23 4.30 13.74 15.34
N HIS A 24 5.22 12.94 15.89
CA HIS A 24 5.38 11.54 15.52
C HIS A 24 4.87 10.61 16.63
N LEU A 25 3.79 9.87 16.35
CA LEU A 25 3.35 8.76 17.19
C LEU A 25 4.32 7.59 16.99
N ALA A 26 4.80 7.00 18.09
CA ALA A 26 5.65 5.81 18.06
C ALA A 26 4.96 4.58 17.43
N GLU A 27 3.65 4.67 17.19
CA GLU A 27 2.81 3.65 16.57
C GLU A 27 1.81 4.27 15.57
N PHE A 28 1.66 3.63 14.42
CA PHE A 28 0.64 3.98 13.42
C PHE A 28 0.24 2.74 12.62
N HIS A 29 -0.89 2.82 11.91
CA HIS A 29 -1.32 1.77 10.99
C HIS A 29 -0.73 2.04 9.60
N GLN A 30 0.01 1.07 9.06
CA GLN A 30 0.57 1.10 7.72
C GLN A 30 -0.28 0.22 6.80
N ILE A 31 -0.57 0.73 5.61
CA ILE A 31 -1.24 -0.01 4.54
C ILE A 31 -0.18 -0.35 3.50
N GLU A 32 -0.07 -1.63 3.14
CA GLU A 32 0.85 -2.08 2.08
C GLU A 32 0.11 -2.90 1.03
N GLY A 33 0.58 -2.82 -0.22
CA GLY A 33 0.07 -3.61 -1.33
C GLY A 33 1.22 -4.04 -2.23
N VAL A 34 1.21 -5.30 -2.66
CA VAL A 34 2.22 -5.86 -3.57
C VAL A 34 1.54 -6.65 -4.68
N VAL A 35 2.01 -6.42 -5.91
CA VAL A 35 1.60 -7.16 -7.11
C VAL A 35 2.85 -7.81 -7.68
N ALA A 36 2.83 -9.13 -7.84
CA ALA A 36 3.91 -9.88 -8.46
C ALA A 36 3.36 -10.62 -9.68
N ASP A 37 3.86 -10.25 -10.86
CA ASP A 37 3.53 -10.83 -12.15
C ASP A 37 4.73 -10.62 -13.10
N TYR A 38 4.73 -11.30 -14.25
CA TYR A 38 5.72 -11.08 -15.29
C TYR A 38 5.41 -9.79 -16.08
N ASN A 39 6.47 -9.10 -16.53
CA ASN A 39 6.39 -7.93 -17.40
C ASN A 39 5.62 -6.72 -16.84
N LEU A 40 5.55 -6.59 -15.50
CA LEU A 40 5.01 -5.39 -14.88
C LEU A 40 5.83 -4.16 -15.23
N THR A 41 5.13 -3.05 -15.48
CA THR A 41 5.69 -1.75 -15.81
C THR A 41 5.34 -0.70 -14.76
N LEU A 42 5.96 0.48 -14.84
CA LEU A 42 5.55 1.62 -14.03
C LEU A 42 4.09 2.04 -14.31
N GLY A 43 3.61 1.82 -15.54
CA GLY A 43 2.22 2.10 -15.91
C GLY A 43 1.22 1.25 -15.12
N ASP A 44 1.57 -0.01 -14.84
CA ASP A 44 0.75 -0.89 -14.01
C ASP A 44 0.68 -0.40 -12.56
N LEU A 45 1.82 0.03 -11.99
CA LEU A 45 1.86 0.63 -10.66
C LEU A 45 0.97 1.89 -10.60
N MET A 46 1.10 2.78 -11.58
CA MET A 46 0.27 3.98 -11.66
C MET A 46 -1.22 3.64 -11.76
N GLY A 47 -1.59 2.63 -12.55
CA GLY A 47 -2.96 2.15 -12.68
C GLY A 47 -3.53 1.60 -11.37
N VAL A 48 -2.73 0.84 -10.62
CA VAL A 48 -3.10 0.33 -9.29
C VAL A 48 -3.32 1.49 -8.31
N LEU A 49 -2.41 2.46 -8.26
CA LEU A 49 -2.54 3.63 -7.39
C LEU A 49 -3.76 4.47 -7.75
N TYR A 50 -3.99 4.73 -9.04
CA TYR A 50 -5.17 5.47 -9.50
C TYR A 50 -6.46 4.78 -9.06
N ALA A 51 -6.60 3.47 -9.35
CA ALA A 51 -7.78 2.71 -8.97
C ALA A 51 -8.00 2.67 -7.45
N PHE A 52 -6.93 2.57 -6.66
CA PHE A 52 -6.98 2.61 -5.21
C PHE A 52 -7.49 3.96 -4.69
N PHE A 53 -6.87 5.07 -5.10
CA PHE A 53 -7.26 6.40 -4.66
C PHE A 53 -8.64 6.83 -5.18
N SER A 54 -9.04 6.43 -6.40
CA SER A 54 -10.40 6.68 -6.89
C SER A 54 -11.45 6.06 -5.98
N LYS A 55 -11.22 4.85 -5.46
CA LYS A 55 -12.18 4.18 -4.55
C LYS A 55 -12.17 4.77 -3.13
N MET A 56 -11.05 5.32 -2.68
CA MET A 56 -10.96 5.93 -1.34
C MET A 56 -11.50 7.36 -1.30
N VAL A 57 -11.19 8.19 -2.31
CA VAL A 57 -11.42 9.64 -2.27
C VAL A 57 -12.72 10.05 -2.97
N ILE A 58 -13.16 9.32 -4.00
CA ILE A 58 -14.26 9.76 -4.88
C ILE A 58 -15.64 9.23 -4.41
N ASN A 59 -15.70 8.40 -3.37
CA ASN A 59 -16.98 7.95 -2.77
C ASN A 59 -17.57 8.91 -1.72
N LEU A 60 -17.09 10.16 -1.65
CA LEU A 60 -17.79 11.25 -0.96
C LEU A 60 -18.85 11.83 -1.92
N HIS A 61 -19.97 11.12 -2.08
CA HIS A 61 -21.23 11.66 -2.57
C HIS A 61 -22.28 11.49 -1.48
#